data_AF-A0A839WBC3-F1
#
_entry.id   AF-A0A839WBC3-F1
#
_cell.length_a   1.000
_cell.length_b   1.000
_cell.length_c   1.000
_cell.angle_alpha   90.00
_cell.angle_beta   90.00
_cell.angle_gamma   90.00
#
_symmetry.space_group_name_H-M   'P 1'
#
loop_
_entity.id
_entity.type
_entity.pdbx_description
1 polymer ?
#
loop_
_entity_poly.entity_id
_entity_poly.type
_entity_poly.pdbx_seq_one_letter_code
_entity_poly.pdbx_strand_id
1 'polypeptide(L)'
;MSAIDYAYPVSGIVASGSIAIDSLLWGYKWGADGTPGTGVSLTYSFGVAGLSAYRDGYATPDPASVWTLSGTAQGAIRQAIGSWSAVANIACTEVADTAASCGDLRIGGSASPAVAYTIMTTGDLPEGGDVWFGSTFADPSLSWSSGSYAYLTAMHEIGHALGLKHTHEDGGAGFPEAPTAIDSQLYSVMSYKSFVGASPTMGYWQDRFATTPMINDIRAIQYLYGANMATNAGDTVYSWAPGQAIYETIWDAGGNDTISWANQTTDARIDLRPGHYSDLGPAWSSGFLLERRTLGIAYDCWIENAVGGSGNDLLIGNERDNLLIGGAGNDTLIGGGGNDTLDGGEGIDTALFENPPEAYSILHTGDGAVTVTSSQGTTTLRSIERLSFGDMTLALNPDAQAGTVPTTFYAVAESATGKSILQEASSYSGPLSSLQWQWIGSAAGEAIAGSAGNDFINGLGGDDAIDGGAGDDVLDGGTGSNFLTGGAGRDTFFVDGRAGAPVWSTVTDLEMGETVTVWGWQDGRSTLSWAEMNGADGYKGATAQIDIDGDGRIDASLTLTGKTVGAVATMPGTVQGNGYLALWLNG
;
A
#
# COMPACT_ATOMS: atom_id res chain seq x y z
N MET A 1 38.03 47.07 -0.89
CA MET A 1 37.67 45.88 -1.68
C MET A 1 36.25 46.08 -2.12
N SER A 2 36.03 46.00 -3.42
CA SER A 2 34.69 45.97 -4.02
C SER A 2 34.08 44.58 -3.79
N ALA A 3 32.75 44.43 -3.90
CA ALA A 3 32.10 43.13 -3.71
C ALA A 3 32.65 42.05 -4.67
N ILE A 4 33.14 42.46 -5.85
CA ILE A 4 33.77 41.59 -6.86
C ILE A 4 35.19 41.12 -6.49
N ASP A 5 35.77 41.59 -5.37
CA ASP A 5 37.10 41.16 -4.90
C ASP A 5 37.05 40.03 -3.85
N TYR A 6 35.86 39.71 -3.33
CA TYR A 6 35.65 38.73 -2.24
C TYR A 6 35.16 37.40 -2.81
N ALA A 7 35.73 36.29 -2.35
CA ALA A 7 35.16 34.95 -2.55
C ALA A 7 34.58 34.46 -1.22
N TYR A 8 33.38 33.91 -1.26
CA TYR A 8 32.84 33.23 -0.09
C TYR A 8 33.74 32.01 0.22
N PRO A 9 34.08 31.75 1.49
CA PRO A 9 35.02 30.69 1.83
C PRO A 9 34.47 29.30 1.48
N VAL A 10 35.36 28.41 1.03
CA VAL A 10 35.08 26.98 0.80
C VAL A 10 35.98 26.14 1.70
N SER A 11 35.42 25.09 2.31
CA SER A 11 36.15 24.18 3.20
C SER A 11 36.01 22.72 2.77
N GLY A 12 37.08 21.94 2.98
CA GLY A 12 37.05 20.50 2.80
C GLY A 12 36.26 19.80 3.92
N ILE A 13 35.59 18.70 3.59
CA ILE A 13 34.82 17.87 4.52
C ILE A 13 35.41 16.46 4.59
N VAL A 14 35.01 15.71 5.62
CA VAL A 14 35.27 14.28 5.72
C VAL A 14 34.13 13.48 5.08
N ALA A 15 34.40 12.24 4.69
CA ALA A 15 33.37 11.32 4.22
C ALA A 15 32.43 10.92 5.37
N SER A 16 31.15 10.68 5.04
CA SER A 16 30.12 10.26 5.99
C SER A 16 30.23 8.79 6.40
N GLY A 17 30.85 7.96 5.55
CA GLY A 17 30.86 6.50 5.68
C GLY A 17 29.62 5.83 5.09
N SER A 18 28.66 6.60 4.55
CA SER A 18 27.49 6.09 3.86
C SER A 18 27.68 6.26 2.35
N ILE A 19 27.69 5.14 1.61
CA ILE A 19 27.85 5.18 0.15
C ILE A 19 26.80 6.04 -0.55
N ALA A 20 25.56 6.08 -0.05
CA ALA A 20 24.48 6.88 -0.64
C ALA A 20 24.69 8.40 -0.48
N ILE A 21 25.47 8.82 0.51
CA ILE A 21 25.87 10.22 0.72
C ILE A 21 27.16 10.48 -0.05
N ASP A 22 28.19 9.67 0.22
CA ASP A 22 29.55 9.92 -0.26
C ASP A 22 29.65 9.81 -1.79
N SER A 23 28.73 9.08 -2.44
CA SER A 23 28.66 9.04 -3.91
C SER A 23 28.17 10.33 -4.57
N LEU A 24 27.66 11.28 -3.78
CA LEU A 24 27.15 12.57 -4.24
C LEU A 24 28.03 13.75 -3.81
N LEU A 25 29.17 13.54 -3.16
CA LEU A 25 30.01 14.64 -2.65
C LEU A 25 31.37 14.70 -3.35
N TRP A 26 31.92 15.91 -3.54
CA TRP A 26 33.31 16.12 -3.99
C TRP A 26 34.30 16.35 -2.83
N GLY A 27 33.82 16.34 -1.59
CA GLY A 27 34.66 16.59 -0.41
C GLY A 27 34.81 18.06 -0.03
N TYR A 28 33.94 18.94 -0.53
CA TYR A 28 33.96 20.37 -0.22
C TYR A 28 32.55 20.92 0.02
N LYS A 29 32.46 22.02 0.78
CA LYS A 29 31.24 22.77 1.05
C LYS A 29 31.52 24.27 1.17
N TRP A 30 30.48 25.07 1.02
CA TRP A 30 30.54 26.49 1.39
C TRP A 30 30.67 26.69 2.90
N GLY A 31 31.40 27.74 3.28
CA GLY A 31 31.64 28.14 4.67
C GLY A 31 33.11 28.03 5.06
N ALA A 32 33.51 28.86 6.03
CA ALA A 32 34.86 28.81 6.62
C ALA A 32 35.08 27.61 7.56
N ASP A 33 34.00 26.89 7.90
CA ASP A 33 34.01 25.69 8.72
C ASP A 33 33.64 24.48 7.87
N GLY A 34 34.59 23.54 7.74
CA GLY A 34 34.42 22.27 7.04
C GLY A 34 33.62 21.21 7.81
N THR A 35 33.10 21.54 8.99
CA THR A 35 32.29 20.62 9.79
C THR A 35 30.98 20.29 9.06
N PRO A 36 30.68 19.00 8.78
CA PRO A 36 29.38 18.58 8.24
C PRO A 36 28.23 19.00 9.16
N GLY A 37 27.07 19.29 8.58
CA GLY A 37 25.87 19.68 9.33
C GLY A 37 25.78 21.16 9.72
N THR A 38 26.80 21.97 9.40
CA THR A 38 26.77 23.41 9.69
C THR A 38 26.21 24.21 8.52
N GLY A 39 25.17 25.00 8.78
CA GLY A 39 24.46 25.78 7.76
C GLY A 39 25.31 26.90 7.15
N VAL A 40 24.81 27.47 6.06
CA VAL A 40 25.47 28.55 5.31
C VAL A 40 24.48 29.63 4.89
N SER A 41 24.97 30.87 4.74
CA SER A 41 24.21 31.99 4.18
C SER A 41 24.93 32.55 2.96
N LEU A 42 24.33 32.33 1.80
CA LEU A 42 24.81 32.73 0.49
C LEU A 42 23.91 33.81 -0.10
N THR A 43 24.47 34.57 -1.02
CA THR A 43 23.75 35.46 -1.91
C THR A 43 23.80 34.91 -3.33
N TYR A 44 22.78 35.18 -4.14
CA TYR A 44 22.81 34.85 -5.57
C TYR A 44 22.35 36.04 -6.41
N SER A 45 22.81 36.11 -7.65
CA SER A 45 22.40 37.14 -8.60
C SER A 45 22.18 36.57 -10.00
N PHE A 46 21.28 37.20 -10.75
CA PHE A 46 21.07 36.85 -12.16
C PHE A 46 21.94 37.73 -13.05
N GLY A 47 22.84 37.10 -13.81
CA GLY A 47 23.74 37.78 -14.73
C GLY A 47 22.98 38.61 -15.76
N VAL A 48 23.48 39.81 -16.03
CA VAL A 48 22.89 40.75 -16.99
C VAL A 48 23.88 41.05 -18.09
N ALA A 49 23.50 40.73 -19.32
CA ALA A 49 24.32 40.92 -20.51
C ALA A 49 24.81 42.38 -20.61
N GLY A 50 26.13 42.55 -20.66
CA GLY A 50 26.78 43.86 -20.77
C GLY A 50 26.80 44.71 -19.49
N LEU A 51 26.26 44.23 -18.36
CA LEU A 51 26.28 44.93 -17.06
C LEU A 51 27.03 44.18 -15.96
N SER A 52 27.06 42.84 -16.00
CA SER A 52 27.79 42.02 -15.02
C SER A 52 29.29 42.31 -15.03
N ALA A 53 29.88 42.41 -13.84
CA ALA A 53 31.32 42.54 -13.65
C ALA A 53 31.88 41.27 -12.99
N TYR A 54 33.11 40.92 -13.36
CA TYR A 54 33.77 39.67 -12.96
C TYR A 54 35.08 39.99 -12.24
N ARG A 55 35.43 39.13 -11.28
CA ARG A 55 36.66 39.22 -10.49
C ARG A 55 37.90 39.00 -11.37
N ASP A 56 39.02 39.60 -10.99
CA ASP A 56 40.31 39.30 -11.62
C ASP A 56 40.67 37.81 -11.47
N GLY A 57 41.02 37.16 -12.59
CA GLY A 57 41.32 35.72 -12.62
C GLY A 57 40.12 34.82 -12.89
N TYR A 58 38.93 35.39 -13.13
CA TYR A 58 37.74 34.66 -13.57
C TYR A 58 37.96 34.05 -14.96
N ALA A 59 37.86 32.73 -15.08
CA ALA A 59 38.23 32.02 -16.30
C ALA A 59 37.04 31.63 -17.19
N THR A 60 35.89 31.31 -16.61
CA THR A 60 34.73 30.77 -17.35
C THR A 60 33.39 31.14 -16.72
N PRO A 61 32.35 31.48 -17.51
CA PRO A 61 32.32 31.59 -18.97
C PRO A 61 33.14 32.78 -19.47
N ASP A 62 33.37 32.83 -20.78
CA ASP A 62 33.72 34.09 -21.43
C ASP A 62 32.61 35.13 -21.12
N PRO A 63 32.92 36.24 -20.42
CA PRO A 63 31.93 37.28 -20.12
C PRO A 63 31.18 37.81 -21.35
N ALA A 64 31.80 37.79 -22.53
CA ALA A 64 31.18 38.22 -23.78
C ALA A 64 30.10 37.25 -24.30
N SER A 65 30.09 36.01 -23.78
CA SER A 65 29.12 34.97 -24.14
C SER A 65 27.85 35.01 -23.29
N VAL A 66 27.82 35.85 -22.25
CA VAL A 66 26.75 35.87 -21.26
C VAL A 66 25.49 36.56 -21.79
N TRP A 67 24.34 35.92 -21.58
CA TRP A 67 23.02 36.46 -21.92
C TRP A 67 22.05 36.42 -20.73
N THR A 68 21.09 37.34 -20.73
CA THR A 68 20.14 37.51 -19.62
C THR A 68 19.01 36.47 -19.71
N LEU A 69 18.85 35.67 -18.65
CA LEU A 69 17.76 34.70 -18.53
C LEU A 69 16.39 35.38 -18.53
N SER A 70 15.39 34.71 -19.12
CA SER A 70 14.00 35.20 -19.14
C SER A 70 13.42 35.26 -17.72
N GLY A 71 12.42 36.12 -17.49
CA GLY A 71 11.76 36.22 -16.18
C GLY A 71 11.16 34.88 -15.71
N THR A 72 10.64 34.07 -16.64
CA THR A 72 10.13 32.72 -16.36
C THR A 72 11.24 31.78 -15.89
N ALA A 73 12.39 31.78 -16.57
CA ALA A 73 13.54 30.98 -16.18
C ALA A 73 14.07 31.39 -14.80
N GLN A 74 14.22 32.70 -14.56
CA GLN A 74 14.62 33.20 -13.25
C GLN A 74 13.63 32.79 -12.14
N GLY A 75 12.31 32.83 -12.43
CA GLY A 75 11.28 32.38 -11.49
C GLY A 75 11.42 30.90 -11.12
N ALA A 76 11.67 30.03 -12.11
CA ALA A 76 11.90 28.60 -11.91
C ALA A 76 13.19 28.32 -11.11
N ILE A 77 14.26 29.06 -11.40
CA ILE A 77 15.54 28.94 -10.67
C ILE A 77 15.35 29.35 -9.20
N ARG A 78 14.60 30.43 -8.92
CA ARG A 78 14.26 30.81 -7.54
C ARG A 78 13.52 29.70 -6.80
N GLN A 79 12.59 29.03 -7.47
CA GLN A 79 11.87 27.88 -6.89
C GLN A 79 12.83 26.72 -6.60
N ALA A 80 13.72 26.37 -7.53
CA ALA A 80 14.70 25.32 -7.32
C ALA A 80 15.67 25.62 -6.16
N ILE A 81 16.16 26.87 -6.04
CA ILE A 81 16.94 27.31 -4.87
C ILE A 81 16.12 27.12 -3.59
N GLY A 82 14.85 27.54 -3.62
CA GLY A 82 13.91 27.37 -2.52
C GLY A 82 13.75 25.90 -2.09
N SER A 83 13.67 24.97 -3.04
CA SER A 83 13.56 23.53 -2.74
C SER A 83 14.81 22.99 -2.04
N TRP A 84 16.02 23.44 -2.40
CA TRP A 84 17.24 23.08 -1.68
C TRP A 84 17.28 23.69 -0.27
N SER A 85 16.91 24.97 -0.13
CA SER A 85 16.79 25.65 1.15
C SER A 85 15.70 25.05 2.05
N ALA A 86 14.66 24.44 1.48
CA ALA A 86 13.60 23.78 2.24
C ALA A 86 14.11 22.52 2.95
N VAL A 87 15.09 21.82 2.38
CA VAL A 87 15.56 20.54 2.94
C VAL A 87 16.81 20.67 3.82
N ALA A 88 17.59 21.74 3.70
CA ALA A 88 18.82 21.94 4.45
C ALA A 88 19.04 23.42 4.88
N ASN A 89 19.89 23.66 5.88
CA ASN A 89 20.17 25.01 6.42
C ASN A 89 21.03 25.86 5.47
N ILE A 90 20.47 26.17 4.31
CA ILE A 90 21.08 26.98 3.27
C ILE A 90 20.18 28.20 3.07
N ALA A 91 20.63 29.35 3.54
CA ALA A 91 19.93 30.61 3.29
C ALA A 91 20.49 31.25 2.02
N CYS A 92 19.65 31.44 1.00
CA CYS A 92 20.03 32.08 -0.27
C CYS A 92 19.26 33.39 -0.46
N THR A 93 19.97 34.52 -0.51
CA THR A 93 19.35 35.85 -0.68
C THR A 93 19.67 36.43 -2.06
N GLU A 94 18.65 36.83 -2.82
CA GLU A 94 18.87 37.48 -4.11
C GLU A 94 19.45 38.89 -3.94
N VAL A 95 20.49 39.20 -4.69
CA VAL A 95 21.08 40.53 -4.81
C VAL A 95 21.15 40.97 -6.27
N ALA A 96 21.24 42.28 -6.50
CA ALA A 96 21.37 42.82 -7.84
C ALA A 96 22.75 42.49 -8.43
N ASP A 97 22.76 42.09 -9.70
CA ASP A 97 23.98 41.91 -10.50
C ASP A 97 24.34 43.23 -11.20
N THR A 98 25.44 43.85 -10.79
CA THR A 98 25.90 45.16 -11.25
C THR A 98 27.43 45.23 -11.20
N ALA A 99 28.01 46.30 -11.74
CA ALA A 99 29.44 46.55 -11.64
C ALA A 99 30.01 46.67 -10.20
N ALA A 100 29.15 46.83 -9.18
CA ALA A 100 29.55 47.02 -7.79
C ALA A 100 28.99 45.96 -6.82
N SER A 101 28.15 45.03 -7.30
CA SER A 101 27.44 44.04 -6.49
C SER A 101 27.15 42.81 -7.34
N CYS A 102 27.45 41.62 -6.83
CA CYS A 102 27.00 40.34 -7.38
C CYS A 102 26.77 39.37 -6.22
N GLY A 103 26.05 38.28 -6.48
CA GLY A 103 25.90 37.20 -5.50
C GLY A 103 27.19 36.39 -5.34
N ASP A 104 27.22 35.58 -4.29
CA ASP A 104 28.19 34.50 -4.11
C ASP A 104 28.04 33.44 -5.21
N LEU A 105 26.80 33.21 -5.66
CA LEU A 105 26.46 32.41 -6.83
C LEU A 105 25.92 33.31 -7.95
N ARG A 106 26.56 33.33 -9.12
CA ARG A 106 25.98 33.99 -10.31
C ARG A 106 25.30 32.98 -11.19
N ILE A 107 24.12 33.34 -11.67
CA ILE A 107 23.29 32.48 -12.50
C ILE A 107 22.94 33.20 -13.79
N GLY A 108 23.27 32.63 -14.93
CA GLY A 108 23.02 33.29 -16.21
C GLY A 108 23.00 32.34 -17.38
N GLY A 109 22.80 32.90 -18.57
CA GLY A 109 22.97 32.18 -19.81
C GLY A 109 24.38 32.34 -20.37
N SER A 110 24.92 31.32 -21.05
CA SER A 110 26.17 31.40 -21.81
C SER A 110 26.01 30.76 -23.20
N ALA A 111 26.87 31.14 -24.15
CA ALA A 111 26.90 30.54 -25.49
C ALA A 111 27.60 29.16 -25.54
N SER A 112 28.28 28.75 -24.46
CA SER A 112 28.95 27.46 -24.35
C SER A 112 28.91 26.97 -22.90
N PRO A 113 28.58 25.69 -22.62
CA PRO A 113 28.27 24.59 -23.53
C PRO A 113 26.84 24.65 -24.07
N ALA A 114 26.38 23.60 -24.76
CA ALA A 114 25.04 23.54 -25.33
C ALA A 114 23.92 23.40 -24.27
N VAL A 115 24.17 22.67 -23.17
CA VAL A 115 23.16 22.33 -22.15
C VAL A 115 23.26 23.27 -20.94
N ALA A 116 24.04 22.92 -19.93
CA ALA A 116 24.34 23.77 -18.78
C ALA A 116 25.64 23.26 -18.14
N TYR A 117 26.22 24.07 -17.28
CA TYR A 117 27.32 23.65 -16.42
C TYR A 117 27.40 24.55 -15.19
N THR A 118 28.01 23.99 -14.15
CA THR A 118 28.33 24.68 -12.92
C THR A 118 29.80 24.51 -12.60
N ILE A 119 30.41 25.57 -12.10
CA ILE A 119 31.77 25.47 -11.57
C ILE A 119 31.70 24.93 -10.15
N MET A 120 32.19 23.70 -9.96
CA MET A 120 32.16 23.03 -8.66
C MET A 120 32.91 23.80 -7.57
N THR A 121 32.39 23.73 -6.35
CA THR A 121 32.94 24.34 -5.14
C THR A 121 34.17 23.60 -4.60
N THR A 122 35.26 23.57 -5.35
CA THR A 122 36.48 22.79 -5.01
C THR A 122 37.62 23.65 -4.42
N GLY A 123 37.32 24.89 -4.04
CA GLY A 123 38.24 25.86 -3.43
C GLY A 123 37.75 27.29 -3.59
N ASP A 124 38.56 28.27 -3.19
CA ASP A 124 38.23 29.71 -3.24
C ASP A 124 38.36 30.31 -4.65
N LEU A 125 37.70 29.69 -5.64
CA LEU A 125 37.69 30.13 -7.03
C LEU A 125 36.79 31.37 -7.22
N PRO A 126 37.20 32.37 -8.02
CA PRO A 126 36.36 33.52 -8.38
C PRO A 126 34.99 33.21 -9.00
N GLU A 127 34.89 32.06 -9.66
CA GLU A 127 33.72 31.52 -10.35
C GLU A 127 33.08 30.34 -9.61
N GLY A 128 33.56 29.99 -8.42
CA GLY A 128 33.05 28.84 -7.65
C GLY A 128 31.54 28.95 -7.41
N GLY A 129 30.79 27.92 -7.83
CA GLY A 129 29.34 27.86 -7.72
C GLY A 129 28.55 28.65 -8.75
N ASP A 130 29.19 29.35 -9.68
CA ASP A 130 28.46 30.01 -10.77
C ASP A 130 27.80 28.97 -11.70
N VAL A 131 26.55 29.24 -12.09
CA VAL A 131 25.69 28.37 -12.88
C VAL A 131 25.37 29.02 -14.22
N TRP A 132 25.64 28.30 -15.31
CA TRP A 132 25.48 28.83 -16.67
C TRP A 132 24.65 27.90 -17.56
N PHE A 133 23.50 28.40 -18.00
CA PHE A 133 22.62 27.72 -18.94
C PHE A 133 23.06 27.99 -20.38
N GLY A 134 23.26 26.92 -21.13
CA GLY A 134 23.74 26.93 -22.50
C GLY A 134 22.71 27.37 -23.54
N SER A 135 23.11 27.31 -24.81
CA SER A 135 22.32 27.80 -25.94
C SER A 135 20.94 27.13 -26.09
N THR A 136 20.78 25.87 -25.65
CA THR A 136 19.48 25.18 -25.68
C THR A 136 18.42 25.88 -24.83
N PHE A 137 18.84 26.56 -23.76
CA PHE A 137 17.97 27.25 -22.81
C PHE A 137 17.62 28.68 -23.23
N ALA A 138 18.20 29.16 -24.34
CA ALA A 138 17.82 30.42 -24.96
C ALA A 138 16.53 30.29 -25.80
N ASP A 139 16.01 29.07 -26.01
CA ASP A 139 14.76 28.83 -26.72
C ASP A 139 13.56 29.36 -25.90
N PRO A 140 12.81 30.36 -26.40
CA PRO A 140 11.66 30.92 -25.68
C PRO A 140 10.47 29.95 -25.57
N SER A 141 10.46 28.84 -26.32
CA SER A 141 9.41 27.82 -26.26
C SER A 141 9.66 26.74 -25.19
N LEU A 142 10.86 26.73 -24.58
CA LEU A 142 11.23 25.77 -23.55
C LEU A 142 10.36 25.97 -22.30
N SER A 143 9.74 24.88 -21.82
CA SER A 143 9.00 24.94 -20.56
C SER A 143 9.96 24.97 -19.38
N TRP A 144 9.74 25.92 -18.48
CA TRP A 144 10.42 26.06 -17.19
C TRP A 144 9.50 25.70 -16.01
N SER A 145 8.35 25.08 -16.29
CA SER A 145 7.44 24.62 -15.23
C SER A 145 8.09 23.52 -14.39
N SER A 146 7.69 23.40 -13.13
CA SER A 146 8.03 22.24 -12.31
C SER A 146 7.69 20.92 -13.04
N GLY A 147 8.57 19.93 -12.93
CA GLY A 147 8.47 18.65 -13.65
C GLY A 147 8.92 18.67 -15.11
N SER A 148 9.40 19.82 -15.63
CA SER A 148 10.03 19.92 -16.95
C SER A 148 11.52 19.61 -16.91
N TYR A 149 12.09 19.30 -18.07
CA TYR A 149 13.54 19.12 -18.21
C TYR A 149 14.34 20.38 -17.83
N ALA A 150 13.82 21.57 -18.14
CA ALA A 150 14.53 22.80 -17.81
C ALA A 150 14.57 23.07 -16.31
N TYR A 151 13.45 22.78 -15.62
CA TYR A 151 13.38 22.86 -14.17
C TYR A 151 14.29 21.82 -13.50
N LEU A 152 14.31 20.58 -13.98
CA LEU A 152 15.26 19.57 -13.50
C LEU A 152 16.71 20.04 -13.67
N THR A 153 17.05 20.62 -14.83
CA THR A 153 18.41 21.12 -15.07
C THR A 153 18.75 22.24 -14.09
N ALA A 154 17.81 23.14 -13.78
CA ALA A 154 18.03 24.13 -12.74
C ALA A 154 18.30 23.48 -11.36
N MET A 155 17.48 22.50 -10.96
CA MET A 155 17.67 21.77 -9.70
C MET A 155 19.06 21.11 -9.63
N HIS A 156 19.45 20.46 -10.73
CA HIS A 156 20.72 19.75 -10.91
C HIS A 156 21.92 20.69 -10.78
N GLU A 157 21.95 21.77 -11.56
CA GLU A 157 23.07 22.71 -11.54
C GLU A 157 23.19 23.46 -10.20
N ILE A 158 22.06 23.77 -9.55
CA ILE A 158 22.10 24.30 -8.18
C ILE A 158 22.67 23.27 -7.21
N GLY A 159 22.36 21.97 -7.38
CA GLY A 159 22.98 20.89 -6.61
C GLY A 159 24.51 20.92 -6.72
N HIS A 160 25.05 21.08 -7.92
CA HIS A 160 26.49 21.29 -8.14
C HIS A 160 27.02 22.55 -7.45
N ALA A 161 26.30 23.67 -7.56
CA ALA A 161 26.70 24.93 -6.95
C ALA A 161 26.76 24.82 -5.42
N LEU A 162 25.98 23.91 -4.84
CA LEU A 162 25.96 23.63 -3.41
C LEU A 162 26.94 22.54 -2.97
N GLY A 163 27.65 21.89 -3.90
CA GLY A 163 28.73 20.93 -3.63
C GLY A 163 28.41 19.47 -3.95
N LEU A 164 27.28 19.18 -4.60
CA LEU A 164 26.95 17.83 -5.03
C LEU A 164 27.61 17.48 -6.36
N LYS A 165 28.00 16.22 -6.56
CA LYS A 165 28.58 15.72 -7.80
C LYS A 165 27.65 14.80 -8.56
N HIS A 166 28.00 14.49 -9.80
CA HIS A 166 27.30 13.42 -10.50
C HIS A 166 27.52 12.08 -9.80
N THR A 167 26.48 11.28 -9.76
CA THR A 167 26.50 9.93 -9.18
C THR A 167 27.51 8.99 -9.85
N HIS A 168 27.85 9.22 -11.11
CA HIS A 168 28.73 8.35 -11.91
C HIS A 168 30.20 8.81 -11.97
N GLU A 169 30.57 9.83 -11.20
CA GLU A 169 31.95 10.34 -11.12
C GLU A 169 32.67 9.81 -9.88
N ASP A 170 33.96 9.51 -9.97
CA ASP A 170 34.81 9.24 -8.80
C ASP A 170 35.43 10.54 -8.28
N GLY A 171 35.05 10.91 -7.06
CA GLY A 171 35.54 12.08 -6.35
C GLY A 171 36.96 11.92 -5.79
N GLY A 172 37.44 10.69 -5.66
CA GLY A 172 38.64 10.34 -4.92
C GLY A 172 38.49 10.56 -3.40
N ALA A 173 39.55 10.27 -2.63
CA ALA A 173 39.66 10.59 -1.20
C ALA A 173 38.48 10.15 -0.29
N GLY A 174 37.76 9.08 -0.66
CA GLY A 174 36.61 8.57 0.10
C GLY A 174 35.24 8.93 -0.48
N PHE A 175 35.18 9.55 -1.66
CA PHE A 175 33.96 9.95 -2.35
C PHE A 175 33.77 9.21 -3.69
N PRO A 176 33.36 7.93 -3.67
CA PRO A 176 33.36 7.06 -4.84
C PRO A 176 32.20 7.33 -5.82
N GLU A 177 32.12 6.56 -6.90
CA GLU A 177 30.91 6.45 -7.73
C GLU A 177 29.76 5.76 -6.97
N ALA A 178 28.53 6.07 -7.36
CA ALA A 178 27.33 5.44 -6.84
C ALA A 178 27.22 3.98 -7.34
N PRO A 179 26.84 3.02 -6.48
CA PRO A 179 26.44 1.70 -6.90
C PRO A 179 25.29 1.76 -7.91
N THR A 180 25.30 0.86 -8.90
CA THR A 180 24.30 0.84 -9.97
C THR A 180 22.85 0.86 -9.45
N ALA A 181 22.59 0.21 -8.31
CA ALA A 181 21.25 0.11 -7.71
C ALA A 181 20.65 1.44 -7.26
N ILE A 182 21.47 2.48 -7.03
CA ILE A 182 21.04 3.80 -6.58
C ILE A 182 21.44 4.94 -7.53
N ASP A 183 21.96 4.59 -8.71
CA ASP A 183 22.37 5.55 -9.73
C ASP A 183 21.27 5.69 -10.80
N SER A 184 20.25 6.47 -10.47
CA SER A 184 19.22 6.93 -11.40
C SER A 184 18.51 8.17 -10.88
N GLN A 185 17.78 8.84 -11.77
CA GLN A 185 16.91 9.98 -11.48
C GLN A 185 15.89 9.70 -10.37
N LEU A 186 15.55 8.42 -10.14
CA LEU A 186 14.65 8.07 -9.05
C LEU A 186 15.24 8.47 -7.69
N TYR A 187 16.55 8.29 -7.51
CA TYR A 187 17.22 8.49 -6.23
C TYR A 187 17.95 9.83 -6.13
N SER A 188 18.35 10.41 -7.26
CA SER A 188 19.10 11.66 -7.30
C SER A 188 18.89 12.42 -8.59
N VAL A 189 18.58 13.72 -8.48
CA VAL A 189 18.56 14.65 -9.62
C VAL A 189 19.94 14.82 -10.25
N MET A 190 21.02 14.44 -9.54
CA MET A 190 22.41 14.48 -10.00
C MET A 190 22.79 13.33 -10.93
N SER A 191 21.91 12.34 -11.14
CA SER A 191 22.18 11.20 -12.03
C SER A 191 21.82 11.49 -13.48
N TYR A 192 22.66 11.09 -14.44
CA TYR A 192 22.33 11.16 -15.87
C TYR A 192 21.50 9.98 -16.38
N LYS A 193 21.06 9.10 -15.49
CA LYS A 193 20.40 7.84 -15.84
C LYS A 193 18.92 7.90 -15.49
N SER A 194 18.04 7.71 -16.47
CA SER A 194 16.59 7.65 -16.21
C SER A 194 16.20 6.47 -15.30
N PHE A 195 16.83 5.31 -15.49
CA PHE A 195 16.57 4.07 -14.77
C PHE A 195 17.86 3.38 -14.34
N VAL A 196 17.76 2.50 -13.34
CA VAL A 196 18.87 1.69 -12.83
C VAL A 196 19.48 0.86 -13.96
N GLY A 197 20.79 1.00 -14.15
CA GLY A 197 21.56 0.28 -15.18
C GLY A 197 21.62 0.96 -16.56
N ALA A 198 21.00 2.13 -16.75
CA ALA A 198 21.20 2.92 -17.97
C ALA A 198 22.65 3.43 -18.09
N SER A 199 23.09 3.75 -19.32
CA SER A 199 24.36 4.46 -19.53
C SER A 199 24.17 5.98 -19.36
N PRO A 200 25.10 6.70 -18.71
CA PRO A 200 24.99 8.14 -18.53
C PRO A 200 25.07 8.93 -19.85
N THR A 201 25.52 8.30 -20.94
CA THR A 201 25.62 8.94 -22.27
C THR A 201 24.37 8.76 -23.14
N MET A 202 23.33 8.07 -22.65
CA MET A 202 22.11 7.80 -23.41
C MET A 202 21.15 8.99 -23.48
N GLY A 203 21.34 9.98 -22.61
CA GLY A 203 20.35 11.03 -22.35
C GLY A 203 19.13 10.48 -21.61
N TYR A 204 18.22 11.39 -21.24
CA TYR A 204 17.02 11.02 -20.50
C TYR A 204 15.96 10.40 -21.42
N TRP A 205 15.52 9.20 -21.07
CA TRP A 205 14.43 8.45 -21.70
C TRP A 205 13.27 8.33 -20.71
N GLN A 206 12.72 9.47 -20.33
CA GLN A 206 11.60 9.56 -19.40
C GLN A 206 10.62 10.65 -19.81
N ASP A 207 9.36 10.48 -19.40
CA ASP A 207 8.25 11.37 -19.78
C ASP A 207 7.93 12.43 -18.71
N ARG A 208 8.57 12.37 -17.54
CA ARG A 208 8.48 13.37 -16.47
C ARG A 208 9.77 13.47 -15.68
N PHE A 209 9.94 14.58 -14.96
CA PHE A 209 11.14 14.87 -14.18
C PHE A 209 10.79 15.28 -12.75
N ALA A 210 11.77 15.14 -11.85
CA ALA A 210 11.60 15.46 -10.44
C ALA A 210 11.24 16.94 -10.22
N THR A 211 10.37 17.20 -9.24
CA THR A 211 9.95 18.56 -8.84
C THR A 211 10.72 19.08 -7.61
N THR A 212 11.41 18.18 -6.90
CA THR A 212 12.21 18.43 -5.70
C THR A 212 13.57 17.73 -5.80
N PRO A 213 14.54 18.03 -4.90
CA PRO A 213 15.63 17.11 -4.60
C PRO A 213 15.07 15.73 -4.23
N MET A 214 15.76 14.66 -4.64
CA MET A 214 15.35 13.28 -4.38
C MET A 214 15.99 12.74 -3.10
N ILE A 215 15.57 11.55 -2.65
CA ILE A 215 15.96 10.96 -1.36
C ILE A 215 17.47 11.03 -1.06
N ASN A 216 18.35 10.68 -2.01
CA ASN A 216 19.80 10.72 -1.76
C ASN A 216 20.37 12.14 -1.85
N ASP A 217 19.77 13.01 -2.66
CA ASP A 217 20.14 14.43 -2.73
C ASP A 217 19.90 15.11 -1.38
N ILE A 218 18.72 14.88 -0.79
CA ILE A 218 18.35 15.42 0.52
C ILE A 218 19.33 14.93 1.58
N ARG A 219 19.63 13.63 1.59
CA ARG A 219 20.57 13.05 2.56
C ARG A 219 21.98 13.64 2.43
N ALA A 220 22.46 13.83 1.20
CA ALA A 220 23.78 14.39 0.94
C ALA A 220 23.87 15.87 1.31
N ILE A 221 22.86 16.67 0.94
CA ILE A 221 22.84 18.10 1.21
C ILE A 221 22.66 18.40 2.71
N GLN A 222 21.86 17.59 3.41
CA GLN A 222 21.73 17.67 4.87
C GLN A 222 23.00 17.24 5.59
N TYR A 223 23.77 16.30 5.05
CA TYR A 223 25.11 16.02 5.57
C TYR A 223 26.02 17.25 5.46
N LEU A 224 25.99 17.97 4.34
CA LEU A 224 26.81 19.18 4.18
C LEU A 224 26.39 20.30 5.13
N TYR A 225 25.09 20.62 5.18
CA TYR A 225 24.61 21.88 5.77
C TYR A 225 23.66 21.71 6.96
N GLY A 226 23.28 20.48 7.29
CA GLY A 226 22.31 20.17 8.33
C GLY A 226 20.88 20.29 7.82
N ALA A 227 19.97 19.50 8.39
CA ALA A 227 18.56 19.50 8.05
C ALA A 227 17.88 20.83 8.45
N ASN A 228 16.99 21.33 7.58
CA ASN A 228 16.19 22.51 7.89
C ASN A 228 14.96 22.10 8.72
N MET A 229 15.06 22.30 10.02
CA MET A 229 13.99 21.93 10.97
C MET A 229 12.85 22.95 11.07
N ALA A 230 12.83 23.97 10.20
CA ALA A 230 11.73 24.94 10.13
C ALA A 230 10.71 24.63 9.02
N THR A 231 11.06 23.75 8.08
CA THR A 231 10.19 23.41 6.95
C THR A 231 9.07 22.51 7.42
N ASN A 232 7.83 22.97 7.23
CA ASN A 232 6.61 22.22 7.58
C ASN A 232 6.57 21.70 9.02
N ALA A 233 7.21 22.39 9.98
CA ALA A 233 7.39 21.90 11.37
C ALA A 233 6.10 21.80 12.24
N GLY A 234 4.92 21.77 11.65
CA GLY A 234 3.66 21.44 12.30
C GLY A 234 2.76 20.68 11.33
N ASP A 235 1.60 20.25 11.81
CA ASP A 235 0.72 19.31 11.09
C ASP A 235 0.43 19.73 9.64
N THR A 236 0.90 18.90 8.71
CA THR A 236 0.83 19.10 7.26
C THR A 236 0.04 17.98 6.58
N VAL A 237 -0.84 18.35 5.66
CA VAL A 237 -1.56 17.40 4.80
C VAL A 237 -1.04 17.50 3.37
N TYR A 238 -0.39 16.45 2.91
CA TYR A 238 0.09 16.28 1.54
C TYR A 238 -1.01 15.66 0.68
N SER A 239 -1.47 16.39 -0.33
CA SER A 239 -2.51 15.95 -1.26
C SER A 239 -2.29 16.54 -2.65
N TRP A 240 -2.76 15.83 -3.67
CA TRP A 240 -2.56 16.20 -5.07
C TRP A 240 -3.89 16.29 -5.81
N ALA A 241 -3.91 16.99 -6.95
CA ALA A 241 -5.11 17.05 -7.78
C ALA A 241 -5.42 15.67 -8.38
N PRO A 242 -6.69 15.36 -8.70
CA PRO A 242 -7.07 14.11 -9.37
C PRO A 242 -6.25 13.85 -10.63
N GLY A 243 -5.58 12.69 -10.69
CA GLY A 243 -4.73 12.28 -11.82
C GLY A 243 -3.44 13.08 -12.01
N GLN A 244 -3.04 13.91 -11.04
CA GLN A 244 -1.79 14.64 -11.08
C GLN A 244 -0.60 13.67 -11.10
N ALA A 245 0.35 13.90 -12.01
CA ALA A 245 1.61 13.20 -12.02
C ALA A 245 2.49 13.67 -10.85
N ILE A 246 3.00 12.72 -10.08
CA ILE A 246 3.88 12.97 -8.92
C ILE A 246 5.27 12.43 -9.26
N TYR A 247 6.30 13.22 -8.94
CA TYR A 247 7.69 12.76 -8.95
C TYR A 247 8.52 13.65 -8.03
N GLU A 248 8.49 13.33 -6.73
CA GLU A 248 9.05 14.19 -5.70
C GLU A 248 9.42 13.43 -4.43
N THR A 249 10.07 14.12 -3.49
CA THR A 249 10.40 13.61 -2.16
C THR A 249 9.98 14.62 -1.10
N ILE A 250 9.27 14.14 -0.08
CA ILE A 250 8.85 14.94 1.07
C ILE A 250 10.03 15.10 2.03
N TRP A 251 10.25 16.34 2.45
CA TRP A 251 10.96 16.68 3.67
C TRP A 251 10.00 17.44 4.58
N ASP A 252 9.85 16.92 5.78
CA ASP A 252 9.04 17.50 6.84
C ASP A 252 9.86 17.48 8.14
N ALA A 253 9.91 18.62 8.83
CA ALA A 253 10.68 18.77 10.06
C ALA A 253 9.94 18.24 11.30
N GLY A 254 8.65 17.94 11.18
CA GLY A 254 7.83 17.31 12.21
C GLY A 254 6.47 17.96 12.35
N GLY A 255 5.64 17.37 13.21
CA GLY A 255 4.22 17.61 13.23
C GLY A 255 3.53 16.27 13.39
N ASN A 256 2.22 16.26 13.22
CA ASN A 256 1.46 15.04 12.97
C ASN A 256 0.93 15.08 11.54
N ASP A 257 1.67 14.47 10.62
CA ASP A 257 1.53 14.73 9.19
C ASP A 257 0.73 13.64 8.48
N THR A 258 0.10 13.98 7.35
CA THR A 258 -0.77 13.07 6.61
C THR A 258 -0.47 13.07 5.12
N ILE A 259 -0.27 11.88 4.54
CA ILE A 259 -0.39 11.68 3.08
C ILE A 259 -1.85 11.31 2.78
N SER A 260 -2.54 12.13 2.00
CA SER A 260 -3.97 11.97 1.70
C SER A 260 -4.21 11.71 0.20
N TRP A 261 -4.79 10.54 -0.06
CA TRP A 261 -5.24 10.06 -1.38
C TRP A 261 -6.78 10.06 -1.50
N ALA A 262 -7.48 10.66 -0.53
CA ALA A 262 -8.93 10.64 -0.37
C ALA A 262 -9.73 11.18 -1.57
N ASN A 263 -9.12 11.99 -2.43
CA ASN A 263 -9.78 12.57 -3.62
C ASN A 263 -9.55 11.76 -4.90
N GLN A 264 -8.98 10.56 -4.81
CA GLN A 264 -8.58 9.73 -5.95
C GLN A 264 -9.42 8.45 -6.01
N THR A 265 -9.62 7.93 -7.21
CA THR A 265 -10.41 6.72 -7.46
C THR A 265 -9.54 5.52 -7.87
N THR A 266 -8.22 5.68 -7.84
CA THR A 266 -7.27 4.64 -8.24
C THR A 266 -6.57 4.12 -7.00
N ASP A 267 -6.31 2.80 -7.01
CA ASP A 267 -5.49 2.12 -6.01
C ASP A 267 -4.19 2.90 -5.72
N ALA A 268 -3.87 3.03 -4.44
CA ALA A 268 -2.65 3.61 -3.91
C ALA A 268 -1.86 2.57 -3.12
N ARG A 269 -0.53 2.68 -3.19
CA ARG A 269 0.36 2.09 -2.19
C ARG A 269 1.04 3.22 -1.44
N ILE A 270 0.62 3.50 -0.21
CA ILE A 270 1.24 4.51 0.66
C ILE A 270 2.17 3.81 1.64
N ASP A 271 3.43 4.24 1.67
CA ASP A 271 4.48 3.72 2.54
C ASP A 271 5.07 4.87 3.37
N LEU A 272 4.72 4.90 4.65
CA LEU A 272 5.07 5.99 5.57
C LEU A 272 6.49 5.90 6.16
N ARG A 273 7.27 4.88 5.78
CA ARG A 273 8.62 4.67 6.33
C ARG A 273 9.61 5.69 5.75
N PRO A 274 10.47 6.31 6.57
CA PRO A 274 11.51 7.20 6.08
C PRO A 274 12.43 6.51 5.07
N GLY A 275 12.74 7.17 3.96
CA GLY A 275 13.58 6.61 2.88
C GLY A 275 12.87 5.67 1.91
N HIS A 276 11.56 5.43 2.08
CA HIS A 276 10.76 4.60 1.18
C HIS A 276 9.99 5.41 0.14
N TYR A 277 9.46 4.70 -0.86
CA TYR A 277 8.59 5.26 -1.89
C TYR A 277 7.17 4.71 -1.78
N SER A 278 6.22 5.59 -2.04
CA SER A 278 4.82 5.28 -2.34
C SER A 278 4.59 5.22 -3.86
N ASP A 279 3.60 4.42 -4.26
CA ASP A 279 3.16 4.31 -5.65
C ASP A 279 1.82 5.04 -5.80
N LEU A 280 1.89 6.32 -6.14
CA LEU A 280 0.74 7.23 -6.20
C LEU A 280 0.56 7.83 -7.59
N GLY A 281 -0.68 7.83 -8.06
CA GLY A 281 -1.06 8.41 -9.34
C GLY A 281 -0.57 7.59 -10.54
N PRO A 282 -0.51 8.20 -11.74
CA PRO A 282 -0.13 7.46 -12.94
C PRO A 282 1.35 7.08 -12.90
N ALA A 283 1.64 5.80 -13.16
CA ALA A 283 2.99 5.33 -13.44
C ALA A 283 3.63 6.12 -14.59
N TRP A 284 4.96 6.06 -14.69
CA TRP A 284 5.73 6.88 -15.62
C TRP A 284 6.76 6.09 -16.40
N SER A 285 7.13 6.59 -17.56
CA SER A 285 8.11 5.93 -18.43
C SER A 285 9.50 6.18 -17.89
N SER A 286 10.22 5.12 -17.50
CA SER A 286 11.63 5.18 -17.12
C SER A 286 12.41 4.20 -17.98
N GLY A 287 12.83 4.67 -19.15
CA GLY A 287 13.40 3.82 -20.20
C GLY A 287 12.34 2.93 -20.84
N PHE A 288 12.55 1.61 -20.76
CA PHE A 288 11.65 0.60 -21.33
C PHE A 288 10.61 0.06 -20.33
N LEU A 289 10.67 0.51 -19.07
CA LEU A 289 9.81 0.03 -17.99
C LEU A 289 8.89 1.15 -17.52
N LEU A 290 7.72 0.75 -17.00
CA LEU A 290 6.86 1.64 -16.23
C LEU A 290 7.33 1.64 -14.78
N GLU A 291 7.75 2.80 -14.29
CA GLU A 291 8.07 3.05 -12.89
C GLU A 291 6.81 3.48 -12.15
N ARG A 292 6.53 2.83 -11.02
CA ARG A 292 5.34 3.11 -10.20
C ARG A 292 5.66 3.97 -9.00
N ARG A 293 6.91 4.00 -8.56
CA ARG A 293 7.38 4.83 -7.45
C ARG A 293 7.35 6.29 -7.89
N THR A 294 6.60 7.10 -7.16
CA THR A 294 6.35 8.50 -7.51
C THR A 294 6.63 9.47 -6.37
N LEU A 295 6.38 9.05 -5.12
CA LEU A 295 6.56 9.90 -3.95
C LEU A 295 7.54 9.25 -2.98
N GLY A 296 8.68 9.87 -2.76
CA GLY A 296 9.62 9.49 -1.71
C GLY A 296 9.34 10.21 -0.40
N ILE A 297 9.72 9.59 0.72
CA ILE A 297 9.90 10.27 2.01
C ILE A 297 11.40 10.33 2.29
N ALA A 298 11.93 11.51 2.62
CA ALA A 298 13.34 11.66 2.94
C ALA A 298 13.73 10.79 4.16
N TYR A 299 15.03 10.51 4.32
CA TYR A 299 15.52 9.92 5.56
C TYR A 299 15.29 10.89 6.74
N ASP A 300 15.03 10.34 7.92
CA ASP A 300 14.75 11.08 9.16
C ASP A 300 13.53 12.04 9.09
N CYS A 301 12.70 11.91 8.06
CA CYS A 301 11.40 12.57 7.90
C CYS A 301 10.30 11.59 8.29
N TRP A 302 9.45 11.98 9.24
CA TRP A 302 8.41 11.12 9.79
C TRP A 302 7.05 11.62 9.39
N ILE A 303 6.23 10.74 8.82
CA ILE A 303 4.82 11.01 8.50
C ILE A 303 4.00 10.00 9.28
N GLU A 304 3.05 10.48 10.07
CA GLU A 304 2.30 9.66 11.01
C GLU A 304 1.05 9.02 10.39
N ASN A 305 0.45 9.64 9.38
CA ASN A 305 -0.89 9.26 8.94
C ASN A 305 -1.00 9.06 7.43
N ALA A 306 -1.88 8.15 7.03
CA ALA A 306 -2.25 7.92 5.63
C ALA A 306 -3.77 7.83 5.48
N VAL A 307 -4.28 8.39 4.39
CA VAL A 307 -5.69 8.23 3.99
C VAL A 307 -5.70 7.74 2.54
N GLY A 308 -6.30 6.57 2.31
CA GLY A 308 -6.56 6.04 0.97
C GLY A 308 -7.71 6.78 0.27
N GLY A 309 -8.05 6.32 -0.93
CA GLY A 309 -9.09 6.86 -1.80
C GLY A 309 -10.30 5.95 -1.88
N SER A 310 -10.85 5.80 -3.09
CA SER A 310 -11.94 4.84 -3.37
C SER A 310 -11.47 3.58 -4.12
N GLY A 311 -10.17 3.34 -4.16
CA GLY A 311 -9.54 2.18 -4.80
C GLY A 311 -9.31 1.05 -3.80
N ASN A 312 -8.68 -0.05 -4.20
CA ASN A 312 -8.20 -1.04 -3.23
C ASN A 312 -6.77 -0.68 -2.83
N ASP A 313 -6.61 -0.05 -1.69
CA ASP A 313 -5.37 0.59 -1.28
C ASP A 313 -4.53 -0.28 -0.36
N LEU A 314 -3.22 -0.09 -0.42
CA LEU A 314 -2.25 -0.67 0.51
C LEU A 314 -1.62 0.45 1.32
N LEU A 315 -1.95 0.51 2.61
CA LEU A 315 -1.42 1.50 3.55
C LEU A 315 -0.43 0.86 4.51
N ILE A 316 0.79 1.37 4.54
CA ILE A 316 1.89 0.85 5.36
C ILE A 316 2.39 1.95 6.27
N GLY A 317 2.19 1.77 7.58
CA GLY A 317 2.72 2.62 8.63
C GLY A 317 4.23 2.45 8.84
N ASN A 318 4.70 2.93 9.97
CA ASN A 318 6.09 2.90 10.40
C ASN A 318 6.18 2.42 11.86
N GLU A 319 7.24 2.77 12.58
CA GLU A 319 7.42 2.38 13.99
C GLU A 319 6.81 3.34 15.01
N ARG A 320 6.17 4.42 14.55
CA ARG A 320 5.43 5.36 15.39
C ARG A 320 3.95 5.03 15.39
N ASP A 321 3.23 5.60 16.34
CA ASP A 321 1.78 5.54 16.39
C ASP A 321 1.19 6.14 15.10
N ASN A 322 0.56 5.31 14.27
CA ASN A 322 -0.02 5.73 12.99
C ASN A 322 -1.56 5.77 12.98
N LEU A 323 -2.15 6.70 12.24
CA LEU A 323 -3.57 6.63 11.82
C LEU A 323 -3.64 6.31 10.32
N LEU A 324 -4.11 5.11 9.99
CA LEU A 324 -4.32 4.68 8.61
C LEU A 324 -5.82 4.51 8.34
N ILE A 325 -6.34 5.23 7.35
CA ILE A 325 -7.75 5.19 6.94
C ILE A 325 -7.81 4.69 5.49
N GLY A 326 -8.38 3.51 5.23
CA GLY A 326 -8.48 2.91 3.91
C GLY A 326 -9.36 3.73 2.97
N GLY A 327 -10.61 3.97 3.37
CA GLY A 327 -11.55 4.76 2.60
C GLY A 327 -12.66 3.88 2.05
N ALA A 328 -12.80 3.81 0.73
CA ALA A 328 -13.73 2.87 0.10
C ALA A 328 -12.95 1.91 -0.79
N GLY A 329 -13.38 0.66 -0.89
CA GLY A 329 -12.63 -0.40 -1.56
C GLY A 329 -12.24 -1.50 -0.59
N ASN A 330 -11.57 -2.54 -1.07
CA ASN A 330 -11.07 -3.60 -0.19
C ASN A 330 -9.60 -3.32 0.12
N ASP A 331 -9.36 -2.62 1.23
CA ASP A 331 -8.06 -2.09 1.58
C ASP A 331 -7.22 -3.08 2.40
N THR A 332 -5.90 -2.94 2.32
CA THR A 332 -4.94 -3.67 3.15
C THR A 332 -4.12 -2.69 3.97
N LEU A 333 -4.21 -2.80 5.30
CA LEU A 333 -3.58 -1.89 6.24
C LEU A 333 -2.53 -2.63 7.08
N ILE A 334 -1.33 -2.06 7.17
CA ILE A 334 -0.20 -2.55 7.97
C ILE A 334 0.21 -1.44 8.93
N GLY A 335 -0.10 -1.59 10.22
CA GLY A 335 0.25 -0.57 11.24
C GLY A 335 1.76 -0.42 11.43
N GLY A 336 2.47 -1.55 11.58
CA GLY A 336 3.89 -1.54 11.89
C GLY A 336 4.13 -1.67 13.40
N GLY A 337 5.01 -0.85 13.95
CA GLY A 337 5.25 -0.77 15.40
C GLY A 337 4.58 0.48 15.98
N GLY A 338 4.42 0.54 17.30
CA GLY A 338 3.70 1.64 17.95
C GLY A 338 2.23 1.30 18.21
N ASN A 339 1.48 2.28 18.68
CA ASN A 339 0.04 2.16 18.96
C ASN A 339 -0.75 2.75 17.79
N ASP A 340 -1.18 1.89 16.88
CA ASP A 340 -1.82 2.33 15.65
C ASP A 340 -3.34 2.39 15.77
N THR A 341 -3.95 3.18 14.91
CA THR A 341 -5.37 3.10 14.58
C THR A 341 -5.50 2.79 13.09
N LEU A 342 -6.11 1.65 12.78
CA LEU A 342 -6.43 1.22 11.42
C LEU A 342 -7.95 1.27 11.24
N ASP A 343 -8.43 2.05 10.29
CA ASP A 343 -9.83 2.13 9.90
C ASP A 343 -9.95 1.70 8.44
N GLY A 344 -10.58 0.56 8.16
CA GLY A 344 -10.73 0.06 6.78
C GLY A 344 -11.65 0.96 5.96
N GLY A 345 -12.89 1.07 6.41
CA GLY A 345 -13.89 1.98 5.85
C GLY A 345 -15.00 1.21 5.16
N GLU A 346 -15.35 1.59 3.93
CA GLU A 346 -16.34 0.87 3.13
C GLU A 346 -15.68 -0.24 2.31
N GLY A 347 -16.02 -1.50 2.59
CA GLY A 347 -15.56 -2.62 1.77
C GLY A 347 -15.33 -3.85 2.62
N ILE A 348 -14.44 -4.73 2.17
CA ILE A 348 -13.95 -5.83 2.97
C ILE A 348 -12.45 -5.67 3.18
N ASP A 349 -12.10 -5.13 4.33
CA ASP A 349 -10.76 -4.64 4.63
C ASP A 349 -9.95 -5.64 5.43
N THR A 350 -8.64 -5.60 5.24
CA THR A 350 -7.70 -6.53 5.87
C THR A 350 -6.62 -5.79 6.64
N ALA A 351 -6.53 -6.02 7.94
CA ALA A 351 -5.37 -5.67 8.74
C ALA A 351 -4.34 -6.81 8.67
N LEU A 352 -3.12 -6.52 8.23
CA LEU A 352 -2.05 -7.50 8.11
C LEU A 352 -1.03 -7.33 9.23
N PHE A 353 -0.67 -8.46 9.84
CA PHE A 353 0.29 -8.57 10.93
C PHE A 353 1.45 -9.50 10.51
N GLU A 354 2.68 -9.09 10.81
CA GLU A 354 3.89 -9.78 10.32
C GLU A 354 4.25 -11.05 11.11
N ASN A 355 3.79 -11.17 12.35
CA ASN A 355 4.07 -12.34 13.18
C ASN A 355 2.90 -13.35 13.14
N PRO A 356 3.13 -14.61 13.56
CA PRO A 356 2.06 -15.58 13.75
C PRO A 356 1.00 -15.10 14.78
N PRO A 357 -0.25 -15.59 14.71
CA PRO A 357 -1.34 -15.12 15.57
C PRO A 357 -1.05 -15.27 17.07
N GLU A 358 -0.30 -16.29 17.49
CA GLU A 358 0.07 -16.51 18.89
C GLU A 358 0.96 -15.42 19.51
N ALA A 359 1.54 -14.54 18.67
CA ALA A 359 2.27 -13.36 19.12
C ALA A 359 1.35 -12.21 19.54
N TYR A 360 0.03 -12.34 19.32
CA TYR A 360 -0.95 -11.28 19.51
C TYR A 360 -2.05 -11.66 20.50
N SER A 361 -2.53 -10.66 21.23
CA SER A 361 -3.79 -10.73 21.99
C SER A 361 -4.85 -9.94 21.25
N ILE A 362 -5.94 -10.60 20.85
CA ILE A 362 -7.06 -10.01 20.12
C ILE A 362 -8.24 -9.83 21.08
N LEU A 363 -8.79 -8.63 21.17
CA LEU A 363 -9.91 -8.31 22.09
C LEU A 363 -10.92 -7.40 21.39
N HIS A 364 -12.18 -7.83 21.36
CA HIS A 364 -13.31 -6.98 20.96
C HIS A 364 -13.56 -5.91 22.02
N THR A 365 -13.56 -4.65 21.63
CA THR A 365 -13.74 -3.52 22.56
C THR A 365 -15.15 -2.92 22.52
N GLY A 366 -16.02 -3.40 21.62
CA GLY A 366 -17.35 -2.84 21.38
C GLY A 366 -17.36 -1.85 20.21
N ASP A 367 -18.56 -1.48 19.76
CA ASP A 367 -18.80 -0.56 18.63
C ASP A 367 -18.10 -0.99 17.32
N GLY A 368 -17.98 -2.30 17.10
CA GLY A 368 -17.29 -2.87 15.93
C GLY A 368 -15.76 -2.75 15.96
N ALA A 369 -15.17 -2.28 17.06
CA ALA A 369 -13.73 -2.10 17.20
C ALA A 369 -13.04 -3.30 17.87
N VAL A 370 -11.85 -3.62 17.38
CA VAL A 370 -10.99 -4.70 17.88
C VAL A 370 -9.62 -4.15 18.26
N THR A 371 -9.03 -4.62 19.35
CA THR A 371 -7.64 -4.33 19.70
C THR A 371 -6.77 -5.56 19.47
N VAL A 372 -5.63 -5.36 18.83
CA VAL A 372 -4.61 -6.38 18.59
C VAL A 372 -3.33 -5.92 19.25
N THR A 373 -2.92 -6.59 20.33
CA THR A 373 -1.78 -6.17 21.15
C THR A 373 -0.61 -7.14 21.01
N SER A 374 0.59 -6.60 20.83
CA SER A 374 1.85 -7.35 20.82
C SER A 374 2.91 -6.67 21.70
N SER A 375 4.15 -7.17 21.67
CA SER A 375 5.28 -6.49 22.31
C SER A 375 5.68 -5.16 21.65
N GLN A 376 5.21 -4.89 20.43
CA GLN A 376 5.52 -3.68 19.67
C GLN A 376 4.50 -2.54 19.88
N GLY A 377 3.38 -2.82 20.54
CA GLY A 377 2.31 -1.85 20.80
C GLY A 377 0.92 -2.46 20.68
N THR A 378 -0.10 -1.61 20.78
CA THR A 378 -1.51 -1.98 20.62
C THR A 378 -2.12 -1.27 19.41
N THR A 379 -2.55 -2.06 18.43
CA THR A 379 -3.29 -1.57 17.27
C THR A 379 -4.79 -1.62 17.55
N THR A 380 -5.49 -0.52 17.31
CA THR A 380 -6.96 -0.43 17.34
C THR A 380 -7.49 -0.51 15.91
N LEU A 381 -8.39 -1.46 15.67
CA LEU A 381 -9.02 -1.71 14.38
C LEU A 381 -10.46 -1.21 14.41
N ARG A 382 -10.88 -0.55 13.34
CA ARG A 382 -12.26 -0.13 13.06
C ARG A 382 -12.60 -0.50 11.63
N SER A 383 -13.82 -0.95 11.37
CA SER A 383 -14.26 -1.28 10.01
C SER A 383 -13.26 -2.24 9.32
N ILE A 384 -12.75 -3.23 10.06
CA ILE A 384 -11.84 -4.26 9.55
C ILE A 384 -12.55 -5.60 9.68
N GLU A 385 -12.75 -6.27 8.55
CA GLU A 385 -13.41 -7.56 8.51
C GLU A 385 -12.42 -8.72 8.66
N ARG A 386 -11.14 -8.52 8.31
CA ARG A 386 -10.14 -9.60 8.28
C ARG A 386 -8.82 -9.24 8.92
N LEU A 387 -8.27 -10.19 9.67
CA LEU A 387 -6.90 -10.18 10.16
C LEU A 387 -6.09 -11.22 9.38
N SER A 388 -4.95 -10.82 8.83
CA SER A 388 -4.04 -11.72 8.11
C SER A 388 -2.72 -11.86 8.86
N PHE A 389 -2.28 -13.10 9.03
CA PHE A 389 -1.02 -13.48 9.72
C PHE A 389 -0.15 -14.35 8.80
N GLY A 390 0.00 -13.95 7.53
CA GLY A 390 0.69 -14.74 6.51
C GLY A 390 -0.24 -15.71 5.78
N ASP A 391 -0.12 -17.01 6.05
CA ASP A 391 -0.94 -18.06 5.42
C ASP A 391 -2.32 -18.23 6.08
N MET A 392 -2.54 -17.61 7.23
CA MET A 392 -3.79 -17.65 7.97
C MET A 392 -4.54 -16.33 7.87
N THR A 393 -5.85 -16.43 7.61
CA THR A 393 -6.78 -15.31 7.69
C THR A 393 -7.86 -15.61 8.71
N LEU A 394 -8.06 -14.71 9.65
CA LEU A 394 -9.16 -14.68 10.60
C LEU A 394 -10.16 -13.63 10.15
N ALA A 395 -11.39 -14.02 9.83
CA ALA A 395 -12.48 -13.08 9.61
C ALA A 395 -13.22 -12.81 10.93
N LEU A 396 -13.39 -11.53 11.24
CA LEU A 396 -13.96 -11.05 12.50
C LEU A 396 -15.49 -11.05 12.44
N ASN A 397 -16.11 -11.26 13.59
CA ASN A 397 -17.55 -11.10 13.75
C ASN A 397 -17.85 -9.64 14.13
N PRO A 398 -18.52 -8.85 13.27
CA PRO A 398 -18.85 -7.45 13.58
C PRO A 398 -19.82 -7.30 14.75
N ASP A 399 -20.59 -8.35 15.09
CA ASP A 399 -21.58 -8.37 16.17
C ASP A 399 -21.02 -8.89 17.50
N ALA A 400 -19.70 -9.13 17.57
CA ALA A 400 -19.06 -9.60 18.79
C ALA A 400 -19.25 -8.60 19.96
N GLN A 401 -19.41 -9.15 21.16
CA GLN A 401 -19.70 -8.33 22.34
C GLN A 401 -18.43 -7.67 22.87
N ALA A 402 -18.58 -6.47 23.44
CA ALA A 402 -17.46 -5.78 24.07
C ALA A 402 -16.86 -6.62 25.22
N GLY A 403 -15.54 -6.71 25.24
CA GLY A 403 -14.76 -7.46 26.25
C GLY A 403 -14.54 -8.94 25.93
N THR A 404 -14.98 -9.44 24.76
CA THR A 404 -14.77 -10.83 24.38
C THR A 404 -13.52 -11.03 23.53
N VAL A 405 -12.89 -12.19 23.68
CA VAL A 405 -11.82 -12.67 22.80
C VAL A 405 -12.46 -13.65 21.81
N PRO A 406 -12.08 -13.63 20.52
CA PRO A 406 -12.51 -14.66 19.58
C PRO A 406 -12.08 -16.07 20.05
N THR A 407 -13.04 -16.96 20.31
CA THR A 407 -12.76 -18.33 20.82
C THR A 407 -13.35 -19.45 19.97
N THR A 408 -14.33 -19.14 19.13
CA THR A 408 -15.09 -20.11 18.35
C THR A 408 -15.03 -19.71 16.88
N PHE A 409 -14.63 -20.65 16.03
CA PHE A 409 -14.41 -20.41 14.62
C PHE A 409 -15.01 -21.52 13.77
N TYR A 410 -15.52 -21.14 12.62
CA TYR A 410 -15.80 -22.03 11.49
C TYR A 410 -14.59 -22.02 10.56
N ALA A 411 -14.15 -23.19 10.11
CA ALA A 411 -13.18 -23.25 9.02
C ALA A 411 -13.97 -23.25 7.70
N VAL A 412 -13.72 -22.26 6.85
CA VAL A 412 -14.42 -22.08 5.58
C VAL A 412 -13.41 -22.10 4.45
N ALA A 413 -13.63 -22.97 3.47
CA ALA A 413 -12.90 -22.95 2.22
C ALA A 413 -13.85 -22.78 1.04
N GLU A 414 -13.67 -21.72 0.27
CA GLU A 414 -14.42 -21.52 -0.96
C GLU A 414 -13.83 -22.39 -2.07
N SER A 415 -14.65 -23.27 -2.65
CA SER A 415 -14.21 -24.20 -3.70
C SER A 415 -13.66 -23.49 -4.94
N ALA A 416 -14.23 -22.32 -5.28
CA ALA A 416 -13.85 -21.55 -6.45
C ALA A 416 -12.50 -20.84 -6.32
N THR A 417 -12.14 -20.40 -5.10
CA THR A 417 -10.93 -19.60 -4.86
C THR A 417 -9.81 -20.39 -4.17
N GLY A 418 -10.15 -21.53 -3.55
CA GLY A 418 -9.23 -22.33 -2.75
C GLY A 418 -8.75 -21.62 -1.47
N LYS A 419 -9.33 -20.45 -1.13
CA LYS A 419 -8.98 -19.69 0.07
C LYS A 419 -9.59 -20.36 1.28
N SER A 420 -8.77 -20.62 2.30
CA SER A 420 -9.22 -21.08 3.61
C SER A 420 -9.17 -19.93 4.61
N ILE A 421 -10.27 -19.69 5.32
CA ILE A 421 -10.45 -18.64 6.31
C ILE A 421 -11.00 -19.27 7.59
N LEU A 422 -10.50 -18.82 8.74
CA LEU A 422 -11.19 -19.05 10.01
C LEU A 422 -12.19 -17.90 10.19
N GLN A 423 -13.48 -18.19 10.17
CA GLN A 423 -14.53 -17.21 10.40
C GLN A 423 -14.94 -17.27 11.86
N GLU A 424 -14.85 -16.15 12.57
CA GLU A 424 -15.40 -16.05 13.93
C GLU A 424 -16.90 -16.34 13.91
N ALA A 425 -17.34 -17.22 14.80
CA ALA A 425 -18.72 -17.67 14.88
C ALA A 425 -19.65 -16.54 15.34
N SER A 426 -20.80 -16.41 14.68
CA SER A 426 -21.87 -15.52 15.11
C SER A 426 -22.80 -16.23 16.09
N SER A 427 -23.28 -15.54 17.11
CA SER A 427 -24.29 -16.10 18.01
C SER A 427 -25.57 -16.42 17.24
N TYR A 428 -26.17 -17.58 17.50
CA TYR A 428 -27.46 -17.93 16.92
C TYR A 428 -28.55 -16.97 17.42
N SER A 429 -29.29 -16.37 16.50
CA SER A 429 -30.32 -15.36 16.80
C SER A 429 -31.75 -15.86 16.58
N GLY A 430 -31.95 -17.14 16.25
CA GLY A 430 -33.26 -17.71 15.96
C GLY A 430 -34.01 -18.25 17.18
N PRO A 431 -35.17 -18.92 16.95
CA PRO A 431 -36.07 -19.34 18.04
C PRO A 431 -35.61 -20.60 18.80
N LEU A 432 -34.65 -21.35 18.29
CA LEU A 432 -34.13 -22.57 18.91
C LEU A 432 -33.07 -22.24 19.96
N SER A 433 -33.49 -22.13 21.23
CA SER A 433 -32.58 -21.81 22.34
C SER A 433 -31.50 -22.86 22.64
N SER A 434 -31.56 -24.03 21.99
CA SER A 434 -30.52 -25.06 22.08
C SER A 434 -29.32 -24.77 21.20
N LEU A 435 -29.49 -23.98 20.13
CA LEU A 435 -28.41 -23.60 19.23
C LEU A 435 -27.66 -22.39 19.81
N GLN A 436 -26.34 -22.41 19.67
CA GLN A 436 -25.43 -21.44 20.26
C GLN A 436 -24.85 -20.53 19.20
N TRP A 437 -24.39 -21.12 18.10
CA TRP A 437 -23.69 -20.42 17.05
C TRP A 437 -24.39 -20.60 15.70
N GLN A 438 -24.11 -19.70 14.79
CA GLN A 438 -24.61 -19.77 13.44
C GLN A 438 -23.57 -19.38 12.42
N TRP A 439 -23.67 -20.00 11.26
CA TRP A 439 -22.97 -19.62 10.05
C TRP A 439 -23.91 -19.67 8.86
N ILE A 440 -23.86 -18.64 8.01
CA ILE A 440 -24.67 -18.52 6.80
C ILE A 440 -23.72 -18.37 5.61
N GLY A 441 -23.86 -19.27 4.65
CA GLY A 441 -23.02 -19.36 3.45
C GLY A 441 -23.44 -18.42 2.34
N SER A 442 -23.06 -18.77 1.12
CA SER A 442 -23.25 -17.92 -0.05
C SER A 442 -24.00 -18.64 -1.18
N ALA A 443 -23.84 -18.19 -2.42
CA ALA A 443 -24.36 -18.89 -3.60
C ALA A 443 -23.28 -19.76 -4.28
N ALA A 444 -22.08 -19.84 -3.69
CA ALA A 444 -20.96 -20.64 -4.16
C ALA A 444 -20.87 -21.95 -3.39
N GLY A 445 -20.13 -22.93 -3.92
CA GLY A 445 -19.87 -24.17 -3.17
C GLY A 445 -18.81 -23.93 -2.10
N GLU A 446 -19.15 -24.18 -0.85
CA GLU A 446 -18.29 -24.03 0.31
C GLU A 446 -17.98 -25.36 1.01
N ALA A 447 -16.75 -25.50 1.50
CA ALA A 447 -16.40 -26.53 2.48
C ALA A 447 -16.34 -25.87 3.87
N ILE A 448 -17.24 -26.29 4.75
CA ILE A 448 -17.43 -25.71 6.08
C ILE A 448 -17.18 -26.80 7.12
N ALA A 449 -16.35 -26.48 8.11
CA ALA A 449 -16.26 -27.23 9.36
C ALA A 449 -16.79 -26.37 10.50
N GLY A 450 -17.79 -26.92 11.18
CA GLY A 450 -18.46 -26.44 12.37
C GLY A 450 -17.54 -26.35 13.58
N SER A 451 -18.12 -25.84 14.65
CA SER A 451 -17.49 -25.72 15.95
C SER A 451 -17.70 -27.00 16.78
N ALA A 452 -17.42 -26.93 18.08
CA ALA A 452 -17.73 -28.01 19.02
C ALA A 452 -18.98 -27.73 19.86
N GLY A 453 -19.73 -26.67 19.54
CA GLY A 453 -21.00 -26.34 20.15
C GLY A 453 -22.15 -26.54 19.18
N ASN A 454 -23.38 -26.44 19.68
CA ASN A 454 -24.58 -26.64 18.87
C ASN A 454 -24.72 -25.53 17.82
N ASP A 455 -24.54 -25.88 16.56
CA ASP A 455 -24.41 -24.95 15.45
C ASP A 455 -25.66 -24.93 14.56
N PHE A 456 -25.97 -23.75 14.03
CA PHE A 456 -26.86 -23.59 12.88
C PHE A 456 -26.03 -23.25 11.65
N ILE A 457 -25.89 -24.18 10.72
CA ILE A 457 -25.12 -23.94 9.48
C ILE A 457 -26.09 -23.98 8.30
N ASN A 458 -26.15 -22.89 7.53
CA ASN A 458 -26.94 -22.83 6.30
C ASN A 458 -26.05 -22.53 5.09
N GLY A 459 -25.88 -23.48 4.17
CA GLY A 459 -25.07 -23.33 2.95
C GLY A 459 -25.67 -22.35 1.93
N LEU A 460 -26.96 -22.02 2.04
CA LEU A 460 -27.74 -21.24 1.08
C LEU A 460 -27.80 -21.87 -0.32
N GLY A 461 -26.80 -21.67 -1.17
CA GLY A 461 -26.81 -22.23 -2.52
C GLY A 461 -25.43 -22.57 -3.03
N GLY A 462 -25.34 -23.58 -3.88
CA GLY A 462 -24.06 -24.12 -4.30
C GLY A 462 -24.03 -25.62 -4.05
N ASP A 463 -22.90 -26.25 -4.35
CA ASP A 463 -22.67 -27.63 -3.96
C ASP A 463 -21.73 -27.61 -2.76
N ASP A 464 -22.30 -27.72 -1.55
CA ASP A 464 -21.60 -27.51 -0.29
C ASP A 464 -21.13 -28.82 0.36
N ALA A 465 -20.07 -28.74 1.14
CA ALA A 465 -19.60 -29.80 2.03
C ALA A 465 -19.56 -29.26 3.46
N ILE A 466 -20.55 -29.65 4.28
CA ILE A 466 -20.75 -29.17 5.63
C ILE A 466 -20.48 -30.31 6.62
N ASP A 467 -19.59 -30.05 7.58
CA ASP A 467 -19.38 -30.85 8.78
C ASP A 467 -19.82 -30.03 10.00
N GLY A 468 -20.81 -30.50 10.77
CA GLY A 468 -21.32 -29.82 11.97
C GLY A 468 -20.33 -29.84 13.13
N GLY A 469 -19.43 -30.83 13.17
CA GLY A 469 -18.46 -30.97 14.25
C GLY A 469 -19.02 -31.72 15.45
N ALA A 470 -19.11 -31.07 16.60
CA ALA A 470 -19.68 -31.68 17.80
C ALA A 470 -20.76 -30.77 18.38
N GLY A 471 -21.81 -31.35 18.94
CA GLY A 471 -22.99 -30.60 19.36
C GLY A 471 -24.25 -31.21 18.77
N ASP A 472 -25.40 -30.73 19.22
CA ASP A 472 -26.68 -31.02 18.56
C ASP A 472 -26.89 -29.97 17.47
N ASP A 473 -26.47 -30.29 16.24
CA ASP A 473 -26.35 -29.33 15.15
C ASP A 473 -27.59 -29.31 14.24
N VAL A 474 -27.79 -28.18 13.57
CA VAL A 474 -28.79 -28.01 12.53
C VAL A 474 -28.09 -27.60 11.24
N LEU A 475 -28.05 -28.52 10.28
CA LEU A 475 -27.37 -28.34 9.01
C LEU A 475 -28.39 -28.22 7.88
N ASP A 476 -28.50 -27.04 7.29
CA ASP A 476 -29.30 -26.78 6.10
C ASP A 476 -28.36 -26.61 4.90
N GLY A 477 -28.33 -27.62 4.03
CA GLY A 477 -27.51 -27.54 2.81
C GLY A 477 -28.04 -26.50 1.82
N GLY A 478 -29.26 -25.98 1.99
CA GLY A 478 -29.85 -25.07 1.02
C GLY A 478 -30.09 -25.73 -0.34
N THR A 479 -29.98 -24.94 -1.40
CA THR A 479 -30.14 -25.41 -2.80
C THR A 479 -28.84 -25.98 -3.35
N GLY A 480 -28.94 -27.01 -4.20
CA GLY A 480 -27.79 -27.64 -4.84
C GLY A 480 -27.49 -29.02 -4.25
N SER A 481 -26.34 -29.58 -4.59
CA SER A 481 -25.96 -30.95 -4.26
C SER A 481 -24.95 -30.96 -3.12
N ASN A 482 -25.41 -31.30 -1.91
CA ASN A 482 -24.65 -31.07 -0.69
C ASN A 482 -24.16 -32.35 -0.01
N PHE A 483 -23.01 -32.28 0.65
CA PHE A 483 -22.50 -33.31 1.55
C PHE A 483 -22.62 -32.80 2.98
N LEU A 484 -23.41 -33.47 3.81
CA LEU A 484 -23.69 -33.07 5.18
C LEU A 484 -23.22 -34.18 6.13
N THR A 485 -22.37 -33.81 7.09
CA THR A 485 -21.91 -34.67 8.19
C THR A 485 -22.34 -33.98 9.48
N GLY A 486 -23.15 -34.63 10.30
CA GLY A 486 -23.61 -34.07 11.58
C GLY A 486 -22.47 -34.02 12.59
N GLY A 487 -21.71 -35.11 12.64
CA GLY A 487 -20.63 -35.30 13.58
C GLY A 487 -21.14 -35.94 14.88
N ALA A 488 -20.74 -35.38 16.03
CA ALA A 488 -21.05 -35.96 17.32
C ALA A 488 -22.20 -35.22 18.02
N GLY A 489 -23.37 -35.84 18.12
CA GLY A 489 -24.48 -35.32 18.90
C GLY A 489 -25.81 -35.80 18.35
N ARG A 490 -26.85 -34.97 18.47
CA ARG A 490 -28.16 -35.23 17.84
C ARG A 490 -28.45 -34.17 16.80
N ASP A 491 -28.10 -34.51 15.58
CA ASP A 491 -28.13 -33.57 14.47
C ASP A 491 -29.45 -33.61 13.69
N THR A 492 -29.76 -32.48 13.07
CA THR A 492 -30.91 -32.30 12.19
C THR A 492 -30.44 -31.76 10.85
N PHE A 493 -30.84 -32.45 9.78
CA PHE A 493 -30.43 -32.11 8.42
C PHE A 493 -31.61 -31.60 7.61
N PHE A 494 -31.40 -30.55 6.82
CA PHE A 494 -32.35 -30.03 5.85
C PHE A 494 -31.77 -30.09 4.44
N VAL A 495 -32.60 -30.54 3.50
CA VAL A 495 -32.29 -30.59 2.07
C VAL A 495 -33.43 -29.94 1.31
N ASP A 496 -33.11 -29.02 0.39
CA ASP A 496 -34.13 -28.34 -0.41
C ASP A 496 -34.34 -29.02 -1.77
N GLY A 497 -35.46 -29.74 -1.92
CA GLY A 497 -35.87 -30.31 -3.20
C GLY A 497 -36.68 -29.36 -4.09
N ARG A 498 -36.92 -28.11 -3.66
CA ARG A 498 -37.78 -27.14 -4.38
C ARG A 498 -37.04 -26.36 -5.47
N ALA A 499 -35.76 -26.62 -5.69
CA ALA A 499 -34.91 -25.87 -6.63
C ALA A 499 -35.34 -26.00 -8.11
N GLY A 500 -36.20 -26.96 -8.44
CA GLY A 500 -36.74 -27.19 -9.80
C GLY A 500 -35.77 -27.86 -10.77
N ALA A 501 -34.48 -27.93 -10.43
CA ALA A 501 -33.50 -28.82 -11.05
C ALA A 501 -33.24 -30.02 -10.11
N PRO A 502 -32.93 -31.22 -10.65
CA PRO A 502 -32.57 -32.36 -9.82
C PRO A 502 -31.36 -32.06 -8.93
N VAL A 503 -31.49 -32.29 -7.62
CA VAL A 503 -30.41 -32.14 -6.64
C VAL A 503 -30.00 -33.49 -6.06
N TRP A 504 -28.71 -33.62 -5.71
CA TRP A 504 -28.16 -34.82 -5.07
C TRP A 504 -27.46 -34.46 -3.77
N SER A 505 -28.10 -34.75 -2.64
CA SER A 505 -27.48 -34.56 -1.32
C SER A 505 -27.09 -35.90 -0.68
N THR A 506 -26.06 -35.86 0.15
CA THR A 506 -25.57 -36.99 0.92
C THR A 506 -25.50 -36.60 2.39
N VAL A 507 -26.12 -37.40 3.26
CA VAL A 507 -25.87 -37.36 4.71
C VAL A 507 -24.94 -38.53 5.03
N THR A 508 -23.80 -38.25 5.65
CA THR A 508 -22.69 -39.21 5.74
C THR A 508 -22.76 -40.10 6.99
N ASP A 509 -23.44 -39.68 8.05
CA ASP A 509 -23.39 -40.35 9.36
C ASP A 509 -24.74 -40.68 10.02
N LEU A 510 -25.85 -40.01 9.66
CA LEU A 510 -27.22 -40.19 10.21
C LEU A 510 -27.40 -41.25 11.32
N GLU A 511 -27.46 -40.87 12.58
CA GLU A 511 -27.60 -41.76 13.74
C GLU A 511 -29.04 -41.91 14.27
N MET A 512 -29.22 -42.73 15.31
CA MET A 512 -30.53 -42.89 15.96
C MET A 512 -30.88 -41.63 16.78
N GLY A 513 -32.08 -41.08 16.52
CA GLY A 513 -32.55 -39.86 17.17
C GLY A 513 -32.33 -38.60 16.34
N GLU A 514 -31.62 -38.71 15.23
CA GLU A 514 -31.43 -37.66 14.23
C GLU A 514 -32.53 -37.70 13.17
N THR A 515 -32.68 -36.60 12.42
CA THR A 515 -33.71 -36.51 11.37
C THR A 515 -33.18 -35.76 10.16
N VAL A 516 -33.52 -36.26 8.97
CA VAL A 516 -33.36 -35.54 7.70
C VAL A 516 -34.72 -35.09 7.20
N THR A 517 -34.85 -33.81 6.84
CA THR A 517 -36.07 -33.24 6.27
C THR A 517 -35.81 -32.81 4.84
N VAL A 518 -36.60 -33.35 3.90
CA VAL A 518 -36.59 -32.93 2.49
C VAL A 518 -37.79 -32.03 2.25
N TRP A 519 -37.54 -30.77 1.89
CA TRP A 519 -38.59 -29.79 1.61
C TRP A 519 -39.20 -29.98 0.22
N GLY A 520 -40.50 -29.67 0.10
CA GLY A 520 -41.22 -29.63 -1.17
C GLY A 520 -42.28 -30.71 -1.35
N TRP A 521 -42.35 -31.70 -0.46
CA TRP A 521 -43.30 -32.82 -0.56
C TRP A 521 -44.76 -32.34 -0.73
N GLN A 522 -45.47 -32.94 -1.68
CA GLN A 522 -46.87 -32.67 -1.99
C GLN A 522 -47.68 -33.96 -1.81
N ASP A 523 -48.47 -34.02 -0.75
CA ASP A 523 -49.24 -35.22 -0.43
C ASP A 523 -50.21 -35.61 -1.56
N GLY A 524 -50.21 -36.89 -1.94
CA GLY A 524 -50.98 -37.43 -3.07
C GLY A 524 -50.42 -37.12 -4.46
N ARG A 525 -49.29 -36.40 -4.57
CA ARG A 525 -48.62 -36.10 -5.85
C ARG A 525 -47.18 -36.60 -5.89
N SER A 526 -46.40 -36.32 -4.85
CA SER A 526 -45.00 -36.73 -4.78
C SER A 526 -44.85 -38.25 -4.69
N THR A 527 -43.76 -38.79 -5.23
CA THR A 527 -43.42 -40.21 -5.10
C THR A 527 -42.03 -40.39 -4.50
N LEU A 528 -41.86 -41.47 -3.73
CA LEU A 528 -40.60 -41.88 -3.13
C LEU A 528 -40.28 -43.28 -3.63
N SER A 529 -39.08 -43.46 -4.18
CA SER A 529 -38.51 -44.76 -4.48
C SER A 529 -37.13 -44.89 -3.81
N TRP A 530 -36.68 -46.13 -3.63
CA TRP A 530 -35.44 -46.42 -2.91
C TRP A 530 -34.47 -47.19 -3.79
N ALA A 531 -33.20 -46.81 -3.71
CA ALA A 531 -32.09 -47.55 -4.27
C ALA A 531 -31.10 -47.92 -3.15
N GLU A 532 -30.59 -49.15 -3.19
CA GLU A 532 -29.47 -49.59 -2.35
C GLU A 532 -28.18 -49.37 -3.13
N MET A 533 -27.29 -48.54 -2.60
CA MET A 533 -25.91 -48.44 -3.06
C MET A 533 -25.09 -49.54 -2.40
N ASN A 534 -24.53 -50.44 -3.21
CA ASN A 534 -23.53 -51.41 -2.77
C ASN A 534 -22.19 -51.01 -3.39
N GLY A 535 -21.37 -50.30 -2.62
CA GLY A 535 -19.99 -50.00 -2.99
C GLY A 535 -19.10 -51.26 -2.91
N ALA A 536 -17.95 -51.20 -3.58
CA ALA A 536 -16.87 -52.14 -3.29
C ALA A 536 -16.44 -51.94 -1.82
N ASP A 537 -15.95 -53.00 -1.17
CA ASP A 537 -15.50 -53.01 0.24
C ASP A 537 -16.60 -52.88 1.32
N GLY A 538 -17.86 -53.12 0.95
CA GLY A 538 -18.96 -53.22 1.94
C GLY A 538 -19.58 -51.89 2.35
N TYR A 539 -19.24 -50.79 1.66
CA TYR A 539 -19.99 -49.54 1.73
C TYR A 539 -21.43 -49.78 1.30
N LYS A 540 -22.36 -49.50 2.20
CA LYS A 540 -23.81 -49.54 1.95
C LYS A 540 -24.35 -48.12 2.00
N GLY A 541 -25.37 -47.81 1.22
CA GLY A 541 -26.07 -46.54 1.32
C GLY A 541 -27.51 -46.67 0.86
N ALA A 542 -28.43 -46.07 1.61
CA ALA A 542 -29.82 -45.98 1.22
C ALA A 542 -30.04 -44.66 0.48
N THR A 543 -30.35 -44.73 -0.81
CA THR A 543 -30.65 -43.55 -1.62
C THR A 543 -32.16 -43.42 -1.82
N ALA A 544 -32.75 -42.39 -1.21
CA ALA A 544 -34.11 -41.95 -1.48
C ALA A 544 -34.13 -41.16 -2.79
N GLN A 545 -34.94 -41.61 -3.75
CA GLN A 545 -35.20 -40.93 -5.01
C GLN A 545 -36.61 -40.35 -4.95
N ILE A 546 -36.71 -39.03 -4.88
CA ILE A 546 -37.93 -38.28 -4.58
C ILE A 546 -38.32 -37.48 -5.83
N ASP A 547 -39.48 -37.80 -6.36
CA ASP A 547 -40.19 -37.02 -7.38
C ASP A 547 -41.19 -36.14 -6.62
N ILE A 548 -40.87 -34.86 -6.49
CA ILE A 548 -41.62 -33.90 -5.69
C ILE A 548 -42.87 -33.44 -6.45
N ASP A 549 -42.77 -33.21 -7.75
CA ASP A 549 -43.88 -32.68 -8.55
C ASP A 549 -44.69 -33.76 -9.30
N GLY A 550 -44.34 -35.03 -9.15
CA GLY A 550 -45.06 -36.17 -9.71
C GLY A 550 -44.99 -36.24 -11.24
N ASP A 551 -44.03 -35.58 -11.89
CA ASP A 551 -43.85 -35.63 -13.35
C ASP A 551 -43.13 -36.91 -13.83
N GLY A 552 -42.66 -37.75 -12.90
CA GLY A 552 -41.93 -38.98 -13.14
C GLY A 552 -40.41 -38.81 -13.24
N ARG A 553 -39.87 -37.61 -13.02
CA ARG A 553 -38.45 -37.34 -12.87
C ARG A 553 -38.10 -37.18 -11.39
N ILE A 554 -36.85 -37.47 -11.05
CA ILE A 554 -36.37 -37.31 -9.69
C ILE A 554 -35.93 -35.85 -9.52
N ASP A 555 -36.58 -35.16 -8.58
CA ASP A 555 -36.27 -33.78 -8.20
C ASP A 555 -35.21 -33.72 -7.10
N ALA A 556 -35.25 -34.66 -6.16
CA ALA A 556 -34.29 -34.75 -5.08
C ALA A 556 -33.83 -36.20 -4.88
N SER A 557 -32.52 -36.40 -4.85
CA SER A 557 -31.90 -37.64 -4.41
C SER A 557 -31.17 -37.40 -3.11
N LEU A 558 -31.46 -38.20 -2.09
CA LEU A 558 -30.81 -38.15 -0.79
C LEU A 558 -30.15 -39.49 -0.49
N THR A 559 -28.83 -39.52 -0.38
CA THR A 559 -28.07 -40.71 0.01
C THR A 559 -27.74 -40.67 1.50
N LEU A 560 -28.10 -41.74 2.22
CA LEU A 560 -27.76 -41.94 3.63
C LEU A 560 -26.65 -42.99 3.71
N THR A 561 -25.42 -42.53 3.93
CA THR A 561 -24.23 -43.39 3.88
C THR A 561 -24.19 -44.34 5.09
N GLY A 562 -23.74 -45.57 4.85
CA GLY A 562 -23.65 -46.62 5.86
C GLY A 562 -25.00 -47.24 6.26
N LYS A 563 -26.13 -46.74 5.74
CA LYS A 563 -27.47 -47.24 6.09
C LYS A 563 -28.04 -48.12 4.97
N THR A 564 -28.98 -48.99 5.33
CA THR A 564 -29.77 -49.81 4.39
C THR A 564 -31.21 -49.29 4.36
N VAL A 565 -31.91 -49.46 3.23
CA VAL A 565 -33.29 -49.01 3.03
C VAL A 565 -34.23 -49.52 4.13
N GLY A 566 -34.07 -50.78 4.56
CA GLY A 566 -34.92 -51.36 5.62
C GLY A 566 -34.71 -50.74 7.02
N ALA A 567 -33.64 -49.98 7.22
CA ALA A 567 -33.34 -49.32 8.49
C ALA A 567 -33.93 -47.90 8.57
N VAL A 568 -34.53 -47.38 7.50
CA VAL A 568 -35.00 -45.99 7.42
C VAL A 568 -36.53 -45.95 7.44
N ALA A 569 -37.09 -45.11 8.31
CA ALA A 569 -38.50 -44.74 8.31
C ALA A 569 -38.68 -43.39 7.61
N THR A 570 -39.88 -43.18 7.06
CA THR A 570 -40.27 -41.89 6.49
C THR A 570 -41.67 -41.49 6.92
N MET A 571 -41.91 -40.18 6.99
CA MET A 571 -43.25 -39.63 7.23
C MET A 571 -43.41 -38.29 6.52
N PRO A 572 -44.44 -38.15 5.65
CA PRO A 572 -44.78 -36.86 5.08
C PRO A 572 -45.43 -35.97 6.14
N GLY A 573 -45.22 -34.67 6.02
CA GLY A 573 -45.79 -33.67 6.91
C GLY A 573 -45.99 -32.32 6.23
N THR A 574 -46.54 -31.38 6.98
CA THR A 574 -46.77 -30.01 6.51
C THR A 574 -46.53 -29.03 7.65
N VAL A 575 -45.79 -27.96 7.40
CA VAL A 575 -45.59 -26.87 8.36
C VAL A 575 -45.84 -25.54 7.66
N GLN A 576 -46.73 -24.71 8.22
CA GLN A 576 -47.11 -23.40 7.66
C GLN A 576 -47.47 -23.42 6.16
N GLY A 577 -48.08 -24.51 5.69
CA GLY A 577 -48.47 -24.69 4.28
C GLY A 577 -47.36 -25.24 3.37
N ASN A 578 -46.13 -25.40 3.86
CA ASN A 578 -45.05 -26.07 3.15
C ASN A 578 -45.00 -27.54 3.52
N GLY A 579 -45.07 -28.42 2.52
CA GLY A 579 -44.94 -29.86 2.73
C GLY A 579 -43.48 -30.31 2.77
N TYR A 580 -43.24 -31.40 3.52
CA TYR A 580 -41.92 -32.01 3.67
C TYR A 580 -42.03 -33.53 3.81
N LEU A 581 -40.92 -34.22 3.57
CA LEU A 581 -40.73 -35.63 3.89
C LEU A 581 -39.64 -35.75 4.95
N ALA A 582 -39.99 -36.25 6.14
CA ALA A 582 -39.01 -36.54 7.19
C ALA A 582 -38.50 -37.98 7.05
N LEU A 583 -37.22 -38.20 7.32
CA LEU A 583 -36.53 -39.49 7.31
C LEU A 583 -35.70 -39.65 8.59
N TRP A 584 -35.72 -40.84 9.19
CA TRP A 584 -34.94 -41.17 10.40
C TRP A 584 -34.70 -42.69 10.49
N LEU A 585 -33.83 -43.12 11.41
CA LEU A 585 -33.56 -44.55 11.62
C LEU A 585 -34.63 -45.24 12.48
N ASN A 586 -35.02 -46.47 12.08
CA ASN A 586 -35.88 -47.35 12.86
C ASN A 586 -35.19 -47.74 14.18
N GLY A 587 -35.88 -47.49 15.30
CA GLY A 587 -35.43 -47.84 16.66
C GLY A 587 -35.53 -49.33 17.00
#